data_AF-F2PN28-F1
#
_entry.id   AF-F2PN28-F1
#
_cell.length_a   1.000
_cell.length_b   1.000
_cell.length_c   1.000
_cell.angle_alpha   90.00
_cell.angle_beta   90.00
_cell.angle_gamma   90.00
#
_symmetry.space_group_name_H-M   'P 1'
#
loop_
_entity.id
_entity.type
_entity.pdbx_description
1 polymer ?
#
loop_
_entity_poly.entity_id
_entity_poly.type
_entity_poly.pdbx_seq_one_letter_code
_entity_poly.pdbx_strand_id
1 'polypeptide(L)'
;MAKPKSTPSKPAADKSQPAVSTPAVRGAVRRPAAVAARESSLPELFFAGAMGAAVIALAGVYSYVSQLTLAPIYGSAPAGKYHNAITLIAGGVGSLAHSLVQKHANPLVTLPILTFYIPTIQFFLFKFSYTLGPVLGPIITETLTFAPLVGLSVVVPGVFIQKLNLSPRLKQGMEQGNIIAAYAIFNATKTKLEQSMPYYLGTSLALTSIGLQFIIAAAQAIILPSKWIVLAIPSLLFTAMFNHHVPLPYNTGLLNASLKADNYTLLHRQESLTGYLSVLENTDAKFRVMRCGHSLLGGEWLPHLMTKDAKVSDPVFTVFTALEAVRLVKKDSHKPEKADSKKSALVIGLGIGTTPSAFAAHGINTTVVELDPNVHQIAMDYFEFPKKVNTVIEDAATP
;
A
#
# COMPACT_ATOMS: atom_id res chain seq x y z
N MET A 1 61.22 -48.90 58.09
CA MET A 1 62.48 -49.64 58.36
C MET A 1 63.36 -49.51 57.13
N ALA A 2 64.27 -48.53 57.09
CA ALA A 2 65.71 -48.69 57.34
C ALA A 2 66.34 -49.79 56.45
N LYS A 3 66.84 -49.42 55.24
CA LYS A 3 68.27 -49.20 54.88
C LYS A 3 68.99 -50.52 54.49
N PRO A 4 70.16 -50.53 53.80
CA PRO A 4 70.50 -49.94 52.49
C PRO A 4 71.58 -50.78 51.69
N LYS A 5 72.13 -50.20 50.60
CA LYS A 5 73.46 -50.46 49.95
C LYS A 5 73.57 -51.78 49.15
N SER A 6 74.24 -51.84 47.98
CA SER A 6 75.53 -51.26 47.62
C SER A 6 75.76 -51.11 46.10
N THR A 7 76.34 -49.98 45.70
CA THR A 7 77.22 -49.71 44.53
C THR A 7 78.47 -50.63 44.50
N PRO A 8 79.48 -50.54 43.59
CA PRO A 8 79.70 -49.76 42.34
C PRO A 8 80.27 -50.64 41.17
N SER A 9 80.46 -50.17 39.94
CA SER A 9 81.79 -49.80 39.37
C SER A 9 81.61 -49.43 37.87
N LYS A 10 81.81 -48.18 37.45
CA LYS A 10 83.05 -47.57 36.89
C LYS A 10 83.43 -47.98 35.44
N PRO A 11 84.12 -47.08 34.69
CA PRO A 11 83.82 -46.77 33.28
C PRO A 11 85.01 -47.01 32.33
N ALA A 12 84.79 -46.91 31.02
CA ALA A 12 85.74 -46.46 30.00
C ALA A 12 84.99 -46.45 28.65
N ALA A 13 84.88 -45.30 27.97
CA ALA A 13 85.73 -44.90 26.84
C ALA A 13 85.53 -45.79 25.60
N ASP A 14 85.47 -45.34 24.36
CA ASP A 14 85.45 -44.07 23.65
C ASP A 14 85.20 -44.53 22.20
N LYS A 15 84.44 -43.77 21.39
CA LYS A 15 84.54 -43.78 19.92
C LYS A 15 83.56 -42.78 19.31
N SER A 16 84.16 -41.64 18.92
CA SER A 16 84.05 -41.04 17.58
C SER A 16 82.66 -40.85 16.97
N GLN A 17 82.27 -39.58 16.89
CA GLN A 17 81.18 -39.02 16.08
C GLN A 17 81.29 -39.44 14.58
N PRO A 18 80.22 -39.22 13.79
CA PRO A 18 80.15 -37.92 13.15
C PRO A 18 78.81 -37.21 13.32
N ALA A 19 78.93 -35.90 13.39
CA ALA A 19 77.90 -34.89 13.41
C ALA A 19 76.81 -35.11 12.34
N VAL A 20 75.56 -35.16 12.79
CA VAL A 20 74.42 -34.72 11.97
C VAL A 20 74.09 -33.32 12.45
N SER A 21 74.68 -32.35 11.74
CA SER A 21 74.30 -30.94 11.79
C SER A 21 72.85 -30.81 11.35
N THR A 22 71.94 -30.80 12.32
CA THR A 22 70.56 -30.38 12.08
C THR A 22 70.59 -28.87 11.87
N PRO A 23 70.22 -28.31 10.70
CA PRO A 23 70.12 -26.87 10.57
C PRO A 23 68.96 -26.43 11.43
N ALA A 24 69.25 -25.61 12.45
CA ALA A 24 68.23 -24.84 13.15
C ALA A 24 67.63 -23.83 12.16
N VAL A 25 66.67 -24.29 11.36
CA VAL A 25 65.78 -23.41 10.61
C VAL A 25 64.86 -22.77 11.64
N ARG A 26 65.36 -21.71 12.29
CA ARG A 26 64.49 -20.65 12.83
C ARG A 26 63.86 -19.94 11.64
N GLY A 27 62.95 -20.63 10.97
CA GLY A 27 61.94 -20.00 10.16
C GLY A 27 61.08 -19.19 11.12
N ALA A 28 61.40 -17.91 11.27
CA ALA A 28 60.41 -16.96 11.73
C ALA A 28 59.24 -17.12 10.76
N VAL A 29 58.18 -17.80 11.19
CA VAL A 29 56.88 -17.76 10.53
C VAL A 29 56.46 -16.31 10.65
N ARG A 30 56.88 -15.49 9.69
CA ARG A 30 56.25 -14.21 9.40
C ARG A 30 54.80 -14.58 9.15
N ARG A 31 53.95 -14.36 10.17
CA ARG A 31 52.52 -14.18 9.93
C ARG A 31 52.43 -13.25 8.72
N PRO A 32 51.74 -13.63 7.63
CA PRO A 32 51.54 -12.70 6.54
C PRO A 32 51.01 -11.42 7.17
N ALA A 33 51.72 -10.31 6.96
CA ALA A 33 51.26 -9.01 7.39
C ALA A 33 49.80 -8.91 6.95
N ALA A 34 48.90 -8.65 7.89
CA ALA A 34 47.49 -8.45 7.59
C ALA A 34 47.46 -7.43 6.46
N VAL A 35 47.10 -7.88 5.25
CA VAL A 35 46.92 -6.99 4.11
C VAL A 35 45.88 -6.00 4.58
N ALA A 36 46.29 -4.75 4.79
CA ALA A 36 45.40 -3.71 5.28
C ALA A 36 44.20 -3.71 4.34
N ALA A 37 43.04 -4.08 4.88
CA ALA A 37 41.83 -4.21 4.09
C ALA A 37 41.58 -2.84 3.45
N ARG A 38 41.52 -2.81 2.11
CA ARG A 38 41.31 -1.59 1.32
C ARG A 38 40.05 -0.88 1.80
N GLU A 39 40.14 0.41 2.13
CA GLU A 39 38.96 1.21 2.46
C GLU A 39 37.99 1.26 1.28
N SER A 40 36.70 1.31 1.60
CA SER A 40 35.65 1.31 0.56
C SER A 40 35.78 2.53 -0.33
N SER A 41 35.58 2.32 -1.64
CA SER A 41 35.69 3.39 -2.63
C SER A 41 34.43 4.27 -2.68
N LEU A 42 34.56 5.50 -3.22
CA LEU A 42 33.41 6.40 -3.43
C LEU A 42 32.25 5.77 -4.22
N PRO A 43 32.49 4.99 -5.30
CA PRO A 43 31.42 4.27 -5.99
C PRO A 43 30.69 3.24 -5.11
N GLU A 44 31.41 2.52 -4.22
CA GLU A 44 30.81 1.55 -3.31
C GLU A 44 29.93 2.23 -2.25
N LEU A 45 30.40 3.36 -1.72
CA LEU A 45 29.63 4.23 -0.83
C LEU A 45 28.36 4.75 -1.50
N PHE A 46 28.48 5.28 -2.72
CA PHE A 46 27.35 5.79 -3.50
C PHE A 46 26.35 4.68 -3.80
N PHE A 47 26.81 3.51 -4.24
CA PHE A 47 25.96 2.37 -4.52
C PHE A 47 25.19 1.91 -3.27
N ALA A 48 25.87 1.74 -2.13
CA ALA A 48 25.24 1.38 -0.87
C ALA A 48 24.17 2.39 -0.45
N GLY A 49 24.49 3.69 -0.54
CA GLY A 49 23.56 4.78 -0.25
C GLY A 49 22.35 4.80 -1.18
N ALA A 50 22.55 4.66 -2.49
CA ALA A 50 21.50 4.65 -3.50
C ALA A 50 20.53 3.47 -3.32
N MET A 51 21.06 2.27 -3.07
CA MET A 51 20.25 1.07 -2.85
C MET A 51 19.42 1.18 -1.56
N GLY A 52 20.04 1.67 -0.48
CA GLY A 52 19.32 1.94 0.77
C GLY A 52 18.21 2.97 0.58
N ALA A 53 18.53 4.10 -0.06
CA ALA A 53 17.57 5.17 -0.36
C ALA A 53 16.41 4.66 -1.23
N ALA A 54 16.67 3.84 -2.24
CA ALA A 54 15.65 3.27 -3.11
C ALA A 54 14.67 2.36 -2.34
N VAL A 55 15.16 1.54 -1.40
CA VAL A 55 14.30 0.71 -0.56
C VAL A 55 13.41 1.54 0.36
N ILE A 56 13.95 2.60 0.97
CA ILE A 56 13.16 3.52 1.80
C ILE A 56 12.13 4.29 0.97
N ALA A 57 12.51 4.76 -0.22
CA ALA A 57 11.61 5.39 -1.16
C ALA A 57 10.43 4.47 -1.51
N LEU A 58 10.69 3.19 -1.78
CA LEU A 58 9.64 2.20 -2.04
C LEU A 58 8.73 1.97 -0.82
N ALA A 59 9.26 2.02 0.40
CA ALA A 59 8.44 1.97 1.60
C ALA A 59 7.54 3.22 1.75
N GLY A 60 8.04 4.40 1.39
CA GLY A 60 7.27 5.64 1.35
C GLY A 60 6.15 5.60 0.31
N VAL A 61 6.43 5.07 -0.89
CA VAL A 61 5.41 4.79 -1.91
C VAL A 61 4.37 3.79 -1.37
N TYR A 62 4.82 2.72 -0.72
CA TYR A 62 3.93 1.70 -0.16
C TYR A 62 3.01 2.26 0.95
N SER A 63 3.48 3.27 1.70
CA SER A 63 2.69 3.97 2.72
C SER A 63 1.35 4.47 2.17
N TYR A 64 1.39 5.16 1.02
CA TYR A 64 0.19 5.62 0.33
C TYR A 64 -0.65 4.45 -0.22
N VAL A 65 0.00 3.45 -0.83
CA VAL A 65 -0.69 2.27 -1.39
C VAL A 65 -1.40 1.45 -0.31
N SER A 66 -0.85 1.38 0.90
CA SER A 66 -1.49 0.75 2.08
C SER A 66 -2.83 1.44 2.36
N GLN A 67 -2.83 2.78 2.42
CA GLN A 67 -4.03 3.57 2.66
C GLN A 67 -5.08 3.40 1.56
N LEU A 68 -4.66 3.41 0.29
CA LEU A 68 -5.56 3.13 -0.85
C LEU A 68 -6.21 1.75 -0.75
N THR A 69 -5.46 0.74 -0.29
CA THR A 69 -5.97 -0.63 -0.20
C THR A 69 -6.95 -0.79 0.97
N LEU A 70 -6.72 -0.10 2.08
CA LEU A 70 -7.55 -0.20 3.29
C LEU A 70 -8.81 0.66 3.22
N ALA A 71 -8.78 1.79 2.49
CA ALA A 71 -9.89 2.75 2.47
C ALA A 71 -11.23 2.15 1.99
N PRO A 72 -11.31 1.28 0.95
CA PRO A 72 -12.57 0.67 0.55
C PRO A 72 -13.15 -0.30 1.59
N ILE A 73 -12.30 -0.89 2.44
CA ILE A 73 -12.67 -1.92 3.41
C ILE A 73 -13.06 -1.32 4.77
N TYR A 74 -12.31 -0.32 5.24
CA TYR A 74 -12.46 0.24 6.59
C TYR A 74 -12.84 1.73 6.60
N GLY A 75 -12.86 2.38 5.43
CA GLY A 75 -12.98 3.83 5.30
C GLY A 75 -11.63 4.53 5.34
N SER A 76 -11.49 5.64 4.60
CA SER A 76 -10.24 6.41 4.52
C SER A 76 -9.87 7.06 5.85
N ALA A 77 -10.82 7.65 6.57
CA ALA A 77 -10.55 8.28 7.86
C ALA A 77 -10.09 7.28 8.94
N PRO A 78 -10.76 6.11 9.14
CA PRO A 78 -10.25 5.11 10.08
C PRO A 78 -8.92 4.49 9.65
N ALA A 79 -8.72 4.23 8.35
CA ALA A 79 -7.45 3.73 7.83
C ALA A 79 -6.27 4.70 8.11
N GLY A 80 -6.51 6.01 8.00
CA GLY A 80 -5.48 7.02 8.21
C GLY A 80 -5.19 7.35 9.68
N LYS A 81 -6.13 7.11 10.59
CA LYS A 81 -6.08 7.59 11.98
C LYS A 81 -4.81 7.17 12.73
N TYR A 82 -4.41 5.90 12.60
CA TYR A 82 -3.25 5.35 13.32
C TYR A 82 -2.05 5.04 12.42
N HIS A 83 -2.18 5.25 11.11
CA HIS A 83 -1.17 4.90 10.12
C HIS A 83 0.20 5.56 10.37
N ASN A 84 0.21 6.86 10.70
CA ASN A 84 1.46 7.57 11.01
C ASN A 84 2.12 7.02 12.28
N ALA A 85 1.35 6.69 13.31
CA ALA A 85 1.87 6.10 14.53
C ALA A 85 2.47 4.71 14.26
N ILE A 86 1.76 3.87 13.50
CA ILE A 86 2.25 2.54 13.08
C ILE A 86 3.55 2.68 12.28
N THR A 87 3.62 3.63 11.36
CA THR A 87 4.84 3.90 10.56
C THR A 87 6.03 4.24 11.47
N LEU A 88 5.85 5.19 12.40
CA LEU A 88 6.92 5.63 13.29
C LEU A 88 7.35 4.52 14.25
N ILE A 89 6.41 3.77 14.82
CA ILE A 89 6.70 2.62 15.69
C ILE A 89 7.45 1.55 14.90
N ALA A 90 6.99 1.20 13.70
CA ALA A 90 7.65 0.20 12.86
C ALA A 90 9.07 0.61 12.47
N GLY A 91 9.27 1.85 12.04
CA GLY A 91 10.60 2.38 11.72
C GLY A 91 11.52 2.46 12.93
N GLY A 92 10.99 2.86 14.09
CA GLY A 92 11.71 2.89 15.37
C GLY A 92 12.13 1.49 15.83
N VAL A 93 11.20 0.53 15.82
CA VAL A 93 11.49 -0.88 16.14
C VAL A 93 12.52 -1.45 15.16
N GLY A 94 12.38 -1.21 13.86
CA GLY A 94 13.37 -1.62 12.86
C GLY A 94 14.77 -1.05 13.14
N SER A 95 14.84 0.22 13.51
CA SER A 95 16.11 0.91 13.83
C SER A 95 16.74 0.35 15.12
N LEU A 96 15.97 0.19 16.19
CA LEU A 96 16.47 -0.25 17.49
C LEU A 96 16.79 -1.75 17.54
N ALA A 97 15.97 -2.56 16.88
CA ALA A 97 16.11 -4.02 16.86
C ALA A 97 16.87 -4.53 15.63
N HIS A 98 17.58 -3.68 14.88
CA HIS A 98 18.25 -4.05 13.63
C HIS A 98 19.18 -5.26 13.81
N SER A 99 19.91 -5.37 14.93
CA SER A 99 20.80 -6.49 15.23
C SER A 99 20.05 -7.80 15.46
N LEU A 100 18.90 -7.75 16.15
CA LEU A 100 18.03 -8.90 16.39
C LEU A 100 17.40 -9.37 15.08
N VAL A 101 16.94 -8.44 14.25
CA VAL A 101 16.37 -8.71 12.93
C VAL A 101 17.39 -9.40 12.05
N GLN A 102 18.61 -8.85 11.92
CA GLN A 102 19.67 -9.45 11.12
C GLN A 102 20.15 -10.82 11.64
N LYS A 103 20.00 -11.08 12.94
CA LYS A 103 20.33 -12.38 13.54
C LYS A 103 19.34 -13.48 13.13
N HIS A 104 18.05 -13.17 13.01
CA HIS A 104 16.99 -14.16 12.79
C HIS A 104 16.42 -14.16 11.36
N ALA A 105 16.67 -13.09 10.61
CA ALA A 105 16.21 -12.92 9.24
C ALA A 105 17.27 -12.22 8.40
N ASN A 106 17.21 -12.42 7.08
CA ASN A 106 18.00 -11.64 6.13
C ASN A 106 17.07 -10.63 5.43
N PRO A 107 17.07 -9.34 5.83
CA PRO A 107 16.18 -8.33 5.25
C PRO A 107 16.29 -8.20 3.73
N LEU A 108 17.46 -8.47 3.15
CA LEU A 108 17.66 -8.43 1.70
C LEU A 108 16.89 -9.55 0.97
N VAL A 109 16.52 -10.62 1.68
CA VAL A 109 15.76 -11.75 1.14
C VAL A 109 14.30 -11.69 1.59
N THR A 110 14.06 -11.42 2.87
CA THR A 110 12.73 -11.49 3.47
C THR A 110 11.83 -10.33 3.07
N LEU A 111 12.38 -9.12 2.86
CA LEU A 111 11.58 -7.95 2.48
C LEU A 111 10.82 -8.14 1.16
N PRO A 112 11.45 -8.44 0.01
CA PRO A 112 10.70 -8.58 -1.25
C PRO A 112 9.70 -9.74 -1.20
N ILE A 113 10.06 -10.86 -0.53
CA ILE A 113 9.14 -12.00 -0.34
C ILE A 113 7.91 -11.54 0.46
N LEU A 114 8.11 -10.88 1.61
CA LEU A 114 7.02 -10.36 2.43
C LEU A 114 6.11 -9.46 1.61
N THR A 115 6.66 -8.53 0.84
CA THR A 115 5.87 -7.58 0.03
C THR A 115 4.99 -8.30 -1.00
N PHE A 116 5.47 -9.39 -1.61
CA PHE A 116 4.63 -10.24 -2.47
C PHE A 116 3.52 -10.97 -1.71
N TYR A 117 3.69 -11.25 -0.41
CA TYR A 117 2.67 -11.87 0.43
C TYR A 117 1.65 -10.89 1.01
N ILE A 118 1.91 -9.59 1.02
CA ILE A 118 0.97 -8.61 1.61
C ILE A 118 -0.44 -8.71 0.99
N PRO A 119 -0.64 -8.73 -0.36
CA PRO A 119 -1.98 -8.88 -0.93
C PRO A 119 -2.71 -10.15 -0.46
N THR A 120 -1.97 -11.24 -0.27
CA THR A 120 -2.51 -12.51 0.22
C THR A 120 -2.90 -12.42 1.69
N ILE A 121 -2.04 -11.85 2.53
CA ILE A 121 -2.33 -11.63 3.96
C ILE A 121 -3.57 -10.73 4.10
N GLN A 122 -3.60 -9.62 3.36
CA GLN A 122 -4.74 -8.69 3.33
C GLN A 122 -6.03 -9.39 2.91
N PHE A 123 -6.02 -10.23 1.87
CA PHE A 123 -7.19 -11.00 1.44
C PHE A 123 -7.80 -11.81 2.59
N PHE A 124 -6.97 -12.47 3.41
CA PHE A 124 -7.49 -13.23 4.55
C PHE A 124 -7.97 -12.32 5.68
N LEU A 125 -7.24 -11.24 6.00
CA LEU A 125 -7.62 -10.31 7.07
C LEU A 125 -8.91 -9.55 6.74
N PHE A 126 -9.14 -9.20 5.48
CA PHE A 126 -10.35 -8.50 5.04
C PHE A 126 -11.63 -9.32 5.21
N LYS A 127 -11.54 -10.66 5.25
CA LYS A 127 -12.70 -11.52 5.59
C LYS A 127 -13.18 -11.31 7.02
N PHE A 128 -12.31 -10.84 7.91
CA PHE A 128 -12.64 -10.53 9.29
C PHE A 128 -12.98 -9.04 9.50
N SER A 129 -13.10 -8.26 8.43
CA SER A 129 -13.36 -6.81 8.50
C SER A 129 -14.60 -6.46 9.31
N TYR A 130 -15.68 -7.22 9.16
CA TYR A 130 -16.91 -7.02 9.93
C TYR A 130 -16.68 -7.13 11.45
N THR A 131 -15.98 -8.19 11.89
CA THR A 131 -15.65 -8.44 13.30
C THR A 131 -14.63 -7.47 13.87
N LEU A 132 -13.61 -7.08 13.10
CA LEU A 132 -12.57 -6.16 13.55
C LEU A 132 -13.03 -4.71 13.54
N GLY A 133 -14.04 -4.40 12.71
CA GLY A 133 -14.59 -3.07 12.56
C GLY A 133 -13.58 -2.05 12.00
N PRO A 134 -13.99 -0.77 11.93
CA PRO A 134 -13.18 0.29 11.32
C PRO A 134 -11.98 0.72 12.18
N VAL A 135 -11.94 0.35 13.47
CA VAL A 135 -10.84 0.77 14.37
C VAL A 135 -9.75 -0.28 14.43
N LEU A 136 -10.07 -1.52 14.83
CA LEU A 136 -9.05 -2.57 14.97
C LEU A 136 -8.66 -3.16 13.62
N GLY A 137 -9.57 -3.17 12.63
CA GLY A 137 -9.32 -3.70 11.29
C GLY A 137 -8.09 -3.10 10.62
N PRO A 138 -8.00 -1.77 10.45
CA PRO A 138 -6.81 -1.12 9.92
C PRO A 138 -5.56 -1.39 10.74
N ILE A 139 -5.63 -1.28 12.07
CA ILE A 139 -4.47 -1.45 12.96
C ILE A 139 -3.88 -2.85 12.80
N ILE A 140 -4.71 -3.90 12.88
CA ILE A 140 -4.27 -5.29 12.76
C ILE A 140 -3.74 -5.56 11.36
N THR A 141 -4.44 -5.09 10.33
CA THR A 141 -4.02 -5.28 8.94
C THR A 141 -2.66 -4.65 8.69
N GLU A 142 -2.46 -3.38 9.04
CA GLU A 142 -1.19 -2.70 8.85
C GLU A 142 -0.09 -3.30 9.74
N THR A 143 -0.39 -3.70 10.98
CA THR A 143 0.59 -4.35 11.88
C THR A 143 1.12 -5.66 11.30
N LEU A 144 0.30 -6.43 10.59
CA LEU A 144 0.69 -7.71 9.99
C LEU A 144 1.26 -7.57 8.57
N THR A 145 1.20 -6.37 7.96
CA THR A 145 1.58 -6.18 6.56
C THR A 145 2.53 -5.00 6.37
N PHE A 146 2.04 -3.78 6.53
CA PHE A 146 2.78 -2.55 6.31
C PHE A 146 3.87 -2.30 7.37
N ALA A 147 3.60 -2.56 8.64
CA ALA A 147 4.57 -2.39 9.71
C ALA A 147 5.85 -3.26 9.52
N PRO A 148 5.77 -4.58 9.27
CA PRO A 148 6.96 -5.38 9.02
C PRO A 148 7.69 -4.96 7.72
N LEU A 149 6.97 -4.48 6.70
CA LEU A 149 7.59 -3.91 5.49
C LEU A 149 8.42 -2.67 5.83
N VAL A 150 7.87 -1.71 6.58
CA VAL A 150 8.60 -0.50 7.01
C VAL A 150 9.79 -0.87 7.89
N GLY A 151 9.58 -1.70 8.91
CA GLY A 151 10.63 -2.13 9.84
C GLY A 151 11.81 -2.80 9.12
N LEU A 152 11.54 -3.74 8.20
CA LEU A 152 12.59 -4.37 7.40
C LEU A 152 13.27 -3.37 6.46
N SER A 153 12.51 -2.48 5.83
CA SER A 153 13.05 -1.47 4.91
C SER A 153 14.05 -0.54 5.60
N VAL A 154 13.80 -0.14 6.85
CA VAL A 154 14.71 0.71 7.65
C VAL A 154 16.01 -0.02 8.03
N VAL A 155 15.99 -1.35 8.15
CA VAL A 155 17.20 -2.14 8.45
C VAL A 155 18.12 -2.28 7.22
N VAL A 156 17.56 -2.29 6.01
CA VAL A 156 18.30 -2.57 4.77
C VAL A 156 19.50 -1.63 4.52
N PRO A 157 19.39 -0.30 4.65
CA PRO A 157 20.55 0.59 4.49
C PRO A 157 21.69 0.25 5.46
N GLY A 158 21.38 -0.10 6.71
CA GLY A 158 22.37 -0.53 7.70
C GLY A 158 23.11 -1.80 7.27
N VAL A 159 22.41 -2.75 6.66
CA VAL A 159 23.04 -3.96 6.08
C VAL A 159 24.05 -3.61 4.98
N PHE A 160 23.76 -2.61 4.15
CA PHE A 160 24.71 -2.14 3.13
C PHE A 160 25.91 -1.41 3.74
N ILE A 161 25.67 -0.53 4.73
CA ILE A 161 26.75 0.19 5.44
C ILE A 161 27.71 -0.78 6.13
N GLN A 162 27.19 -1.84 6.75
CA GLN A 162 28.01 -2.82 7.47
C GLN A 162 28.95 -3.60 6.53
N LYS A 163 28.54 -3.83 5.28
CA LYS A 163 29.37 -4.47 4.24
C LYS A 163 30.52 -3.61 3.76
N LEU A 164 30.47 -2.29 3.97
CA LEU A 164 31.56 -1.39 3.63
C LEU A 164 32.71 -1.57 4.63
N ASN A 165 33.94 -1.59 4.13
CA ASN A 165 35.13 -1.48 4.95
C ASN A 165 35.42 0.02 5.24
N LEU A 166 34.97 0.49 6.40
CA LEU A 166 35.07 1.88 6.88
C LEU A 166 35.48 1.88 8.36
N SER A 167 36.05 3.00 8.82
CA SER A 167 36.37 3.18 10.24
C SER A 167 35.11 3.10 11.13
N PRO A 168 35.22 2.59 12.39
CA PRO A 168 34.05 2.44 13.28
C PRO A 168 33.29 3.75 13.52
N ARG A 169 34.01 4.88 13.66
CA ARG A 169 33.40 6.20 13.84
C ARG A 169 32.58 6.63 12.63
N LEU A 170 33.08 6.37 11.42
CA LEU A 170 32.37 6.70 10.20
C LEU A 170 31.14 5.80 10.01
N LYS A 171 31.25 4.50 10.29
CA LYS A 171 30.09 3.58 10.27
C LYS A 171 29.00 4.04 11.23
N GLN A 172 29.36 4.34 12.47
CA GLN A 172 28.41 4.83 13.48
C GLN A 172 27.75 6.14 13.04
N GLY A 173 28.50 7.08 12.50
CA GLY A 173 27.95 8.35 11.98
C GLY A 173 26.99 8.13 10.81
N MET A 174 27.32 7.22 9.89
CA MET A 174 26.44 6.87 8.76
C MET A 174 25.16 6.15 9.22
N GLU A 175 25.26 5.24 10.20
CA GLU A 175 24.09 4.56 10.77
C GLU A 175 23.13 5.53 11.47
N GLN A 176 23.65 6.52 12.20
CA GLN A 176 22.84 7.57 12.81
C GLN A 176 22.20 8.50 11.76
N GLY A 177 23.00 8.96 10.79
CA GLY A 177 22.51 9.79 9.69
C GLY A 177 21.45 9.09 8.83
N ASN A 178 21.53 7.77 8.70
CA ASN A 178 20.58 6.96 7.96
C ASN A 178 19.14 7.09 8.49
N ILE A 179 18.94 7.24 9.81
CA ILE A 179 17.58 7.36 10.37
C ILE A 179 16.90 8.64 9.89
N ILE A 180 17.61 9.77 9.95
CA ILE A 180 17.11 11.08 9.50
C ILE A 180 16.87 11.07 7.99
N ALA A 181 17.84 10.55 7.23
CA ALA A 181 17.72 10.41 5.78
C ALA A 181 16.53 9.51 5.41
N ALA A 182 16.33 8.40 6.11
CA ALA A 182 15.22 7.50 5.86
C ALA A 182 13.87 8.18 6.11
N TYR A 183 13.71 8.90 7.21
CA TYR A 183 12.48 9.66 7.50
C TYR A 183 12.19 10.71 6.41
N ALA A 184 13.22 11.45 5.97
CA ALA A 184 13.07 12.46 4.93
C ALA A 184 12.67 11.85 3.58
N ILE A 185 13.38 10.80 3.13
CA ILE A 185 13.11 10.11 1.85
C ILE A 185 11.72 9.47 1.86
N PHE A 186 11.36 8.81 2.97
CA PHE A 186 10.06 8.17 3.13
C PHE A 186 8.91 9.17 2.97
N ASN A 187 8.96 10.29 3.70
CA ASN A 187 7.89 11.29 3.65
C ASN A 187 7.87 12.03 2.30
N ALA A 188 9.04 12.37 1.75
CA ALA A 188 9.11 13.03 0.45
C ALA A 188 8.47 12.18 -0.66
N THR A 189 8.77 10.88 -0.69
CA THR A 189 8.20 9.96 -1.69
C THR A 189 6.72 9.68 -1.45
N LYS A 190 6.29 9.52 -0.19
CA LYS A 190 4.88 9.41 0.18
C LYS A 190 4.08 10.61 -0.33
N THR A 191 4.47 11.83 0.07
CA THR A 191 3.77 13.07 -0.29
C THR A 191 3.75 13.29 -1.79
N LYS A 192 4.88 13.02 -2.48
CA LYS A 192 4.93 13.18 -3.93
C LYS A 192 3.93 12.26 -4.63
N LEU A 193 3.82 11.02 -4.17
CA LEU A 193 2.90 10.05 -4.74
C LEU A 193 1.43 10.39 -4.44
N GLU A 194 1.13 10.81 -3.20
CA GLU A 194 -0.19 11.27 -2.77
C GLU A 194 -0.72 12.41 -3.64
N GLN A 195 0.15 13.32 -4.07
CA GLN A 195 -0.24 14.47 -4.90
C GLN A 195 -0.48 14.10 -6.37
N SER A 196 0.29 13.18 -6.94
CA SER A 196 0.25 12.92 -8.39
C SER A 196 -0.56 11.69 -8.77
N MET A 197 -0.56 10.65 -7.94
CA MET A 197 -1.15 9.35 -8.26
C MET A 197 -2.68 9.35 -8.39
N PRO A 198 -3.47 10.13 -7.61
CA PRO A 198 -4.94 10.07 -7.69
C PRO A 198 -5.51 10.22 -9.11
N TYR A 199 -4.89 11.06 -9.95
CA TYR A 199 -5.32 11.31 -11.33
C TYR A 199 -5.10 10.12 -12.28
N TYR A 200 -4.27 9.15 -11.91
CA TYR A 200 -3.93 8.00 -12.72
C TYR A 200 -4.50 6.68 -12.17
N LEU A 201 -5.08 6.70 -10.98
CA LEU A 201 -5.64 5.50 -10.34
C LEU A 201 -6.72 4.87 -11.22
N GLY A 202 -6.66 3.55 -11.36
CA GLY A 202 -7.63 2.75 -12.10
C GLY A 202 -7.57 2.86 -13.63
N THR A 203 -6.71 3.70 -14.21
CA THR A 203 -6.54 3.82 -15.68
C THR A 203 -5.98 2.56 -16.34
N SER A 204 -5.30 1.70 -15.57
CA SER A 204 -4.84 0.38 -16.00
C SER A 204 -4.74 -0.56 -14.80
N LEU A 205 -4.64 -1.87 -15.04
CA LEU A 205 -4.44 -2.86 -13.98
C LEU A 205 -3.19 -2.55 -13.12
N ALA A 206 -2.12 -2.06 -13.75
CA ALA A 206 -0.88 -1.68 -13.07
C ALA A 206 -1.07 -0.51 -12.09
N LEU A 207 -1.99 0.41 -12.42
CA LEU A 207 -2.28 1.62 -11.64
C LEU A 207 -3.49 1.45 -10.72
N THR A 208 -3.74 0.22 -10.28
CA THR A 208 -4.66 -0.11 -9.18
C THR A 208 -3.87 -0.30 -7.89
N SER A 209 -4.51 -0.19 -6.73
CA SER A 209 -3.89 -0.45 -5.43
C SER A 209 -3.11 -1.77 -5.40
N ILE A 210 -3.72 -2.85 -5.90
CA ILE A 210 -3.07 -4.18 -5.98
C ILE A 210 -1.96 -4.23 -7.03
N GLY A 211 -2.12 -3.56 -8.17
CA GLY A 211 -1.08 -3.45 -9.19
C GLY A 211 0.16 -2.74 -8.66
N LEU A 212 -0.03 -1.63 -7.94
CA LEU A 212 1.04 -0.86 -7.29
C LEU A 212 1.75 -1.69 -6.22
N GLN A 213 1.03 -2.49 -5.41
CA GLN A 213 1.67 -3.42 -4.46
C GLN A 213 2.63 -4.38 -5.17
N PHE A 214 2.23 -4.96 -6.31
CA PHE A 214 3.10 -5.86 -7.08
C PHE A 214 4.26 -5.14 -7.78
N ILE A 215 4.06 -3.92 -8.28
CA ILE A 215 5.14 -3.11 -8.84
C ILE A 215 6.20 -2.83 -7.78
N ILE A 216 5.78 -2.48 -6.56
CA ILE A 216 6.70 -2.23 -5.45
C ILE A 216 7.43 -3.52 -5.05
N ALA A 217 6.72 -4.64 -4.95
CA ALA A 217 7.32 -5.95 -4.64
C ALA A 217 8.37 -6.35 -5.70
N ALA A 218 8.06 -6.17 -6.99
CA ALA A 218 8.96 -6.44 -8.10
C ALA A 218 10.17 -5.51 -8.09
N ALA A 219 9.97 -4.21 -7.87
CA ALA A 219 11.06 -3.24 -7.75
C ALA A 219 11.99 -3.58 -6.59
N GLN A 220 11.43 -3.97 -5.43
CA GLN A 220 12.22 -4.45 -4.30
C GLN A 220 13.01 -5.72 -4.64
N ALA A 221 12.43 -6.67 -5.37
CA ALA A 221 13.12 -7.90 -5.77
C ALA A 221 14.25 -7.65 -6.78
N ILE A 222 14.11 -6.65 -7.64
CA ILE A 222 15.18 -6.22 -8.57
C ILE A 222 16.33 -5.55 -7.82
N ILE A 223 16.01 -4.67 -6.86
CA ILE A 223 16.99 -3.99 -6.01
C ILE A 223 17.68 -5.00 -5.07
N LEU A 224 16.96 -5.98 -4.58
CA LEU A 224 17.43 -6.96 -3.60
C LEU A 224 17.37 -8.38 -4.18
N PRO A 225 18.23 -8.70 -5.17
CA PRO A 225 18.16 -9.95 -5.89
C PRO A 225 18.48 -11.14 -4.98
N SER A 226 17.62 -12.16 -5.00
CA SER A 226 17.78 -13.39 -4.22
C SER A 226 17.17 -14.59 -4.93
N LYS A 227 17.85 -15.75 -4.88
CA LYS A 227 17.31 -17.02 -5.41
C LYS A 227 16.06 -17.48 -4.66
N TRP A 228 15.91 -17.05 -3.41
CA TRP A 228 14.75 -17.36 -2.56
C TRP A 228 13.49 -16.60 -2.96
N ILE A 229 13.56 -15.68 -3.93
CA ILE A 229 12.36 -15.00 -4.45
C ILE A 229 11.34 -15.99 -5.05
N VAL A 230 11.77 -17.20 -5.39
CA VAL A 230 10.89 -18.32 -5.77
C VAL A 230 9.78 -18.58 -4.74
N LEU A 231 10.02 -18.25 -3.45
CA LEU A 231 9.03 -18.38 -2.39
C LEU A 231 7.85 -17.40 -2.53
N ALA A 232 7.95 -16.38 -3.40
CA ALA A 232 6.85 -15.49 -3.74
C ALA A 232 5.83 -16.11 -4.70
N ILE A 233 6.20 -17.18 -5.43
CA ILE A 233 5.34 -17.81 -6.45
C ILE A 233 3.98 -18.25 -5.90
N PRO A 234 3.88 -18.93 -4.73
CA PRO A 234 2.58 -19.31 -4.17
C PRO A 234 1.65 -18.11 -3.94
N SER A 235 2.16 -16.99 -3.44
CA SER A 235 1.36 -15.78 -3.23
C SER A 235 0.91 -15.15 -4.55
N LEU A 236 1.78 -15.14 -5.55
CA LEU A 236 1.46 -14.63 -6.89
C LEU A 236 0.35 -15.46 -7.55
N LEU A 237 0.48 -16.79 -7.53
CA LEU A 237 -0.53 -17.70 -8.05
C LEU A 237 -1.85 -17.56 -7.29
N PHE A 238 -1.78 -17.51 -5.95
CA PHE A 238 -2.97 -17.31 -5.13
C PHE A 238 -3.69 -16.02 -5.48
N THR A 239 -2.94 -14.92 -5.60
CA THR A 239 -3.52 -13.61 -5.90
C THR A 239 -4.15 -13.58 -7.29
N ALA A 240 -3.47 -14.14 -8.30
CA ALA A 240 -4.01 -14.22 -9.65
C ALA A 240 -5.30 -15.07 -9.70
N MET A 241 -5.34 -16.19 -8.97
CA MET A 241 -6.41 -17.18 -9.12
C MET A 241 -7.60 -17.02 -8.16
N PHE A 242 -7.41 -16.43 -6.98
CA PHE A 242 -8.43 -16.46 -5.92
C PHE A 242 -8.73 -15.09 -5.31
N ASN A 243 -7.87 -14.10 -5.50
CA ASN A 243 -8.05 -12.81 -4.83
C ASN A 243 -9.05 -11.93 -5.60
N HIS A 244 -10.25 -11.76 -5.05
CA HIS A 244 -11.31 -10.92 -5.60
C HIS A 244 -10.96 -9.42 -5.65
N HIS A 245 -9.90 -8.97 -4.98
CA HIS A 245 -9.45 -7.58 -5.06
C HIS A 245 -8.75 -7.27 -6.38
N VAL A 246 -8.28 -8.29 -7.12
CA VAL A 246 -7.76 -8.13 -8.48
C VAL A 246 -8.92 -7.84 -9.44
N PRO A 247 -8.95 -6.69 -10.15
CA PRO A 247 -10.07 -6.31 -11.03
C PRO A 247 -9.98 -6.96 -12.42
N LEU A 248 -9.69 -8.25 -12.49
CA LEU A 248 -9.74 -9.02 -13.73
C LEU A 248 -11.15 -9.57 -13.99
N PRO A 249 -11.55 -9.83 -15.25
CA PRO A 249 -12.87 -10.38 -15.57
C PRO A 249 -13.17 -11.70 -14.83
N TYR A 250 -12.18 -12.60 -14.77
CA TYR A 250 -12.31 -13.88 -14.06
C TYR A 250 -12.57 -13.69 -12.55
N ASN A 251 -11.75 -12.86 -11.88
CA ASN A 251 -11.88 -12.58 -10.44
C ASN A 251 -13.19 -11.83 -10.13
N THR A 252 -13.65 -10.96 -11.04
CA THR A 252 -14.98 -10.33 -10.95
C THR A 252 -16.09 -11.37 -11.05
N GLY A 253 -15.93 -12.39 -11.89
CA GLY A 253 -16.82 -13.54 -11.97
C GLY A 253 -16.91 -14.32 -10.65
N LEU A 254 -15.78 -14.60 -10.01
CA LEU A 254 -15.74 -15.26 -8.71
C LEU A 254 -16.39 -14.42 -7.60
N LEU A 255 -16.16 -13.10 -7.61
CA LEU A 255 -16.80 -12.16 -6.69
C LEU A 255 -18.31 -12.16 -6.87
N ASN A 256 -18.78 -12.08 -8.12
CA ASN A 256 -20.21 -12.17 -8.43
C ASN A 256 -20.83 -13.51 -8.05
N ALA A 257 -20.10 -14.62 -8.20
CA ALA A 257 -20.58 -15.92 -7.72
C ALA A 257 -20.81 -15.91 -6.20
N SER A 258 -19.97 -15.22 -5.43
CA SER A 258 -20.14 -15.07 -3.99
C SER A 258 -21.29 -14.11 -3.64
N LEU A 259 -21.36 -12.95 -4.30
CA LEU A 259 -22.41 -11.94 -4.06
C LEU A 259 -23.82 -12.42 -4.40
N LYS A 260 -23.95 -13.36 -5.35
CA LYS A 260 -25.24 -13.98 -5.69
C LYS A 260 -25.90 -14.69 -4.52
N ALA A 261 -25.13 -15.18 -3.53
CA ALA A 261 -25.69 -15.77 -2.33
C ALA A 261 -26.54 -14.78 -1.52
N ASP A 262 -26.23 -13.48 -1.63
CA ASP A 262 -26.92 -12.38 -0.96
C ASP A 262 -27.80 -11.57 -1.93
N ASN A 263 -28.15 -12.13 -3.09
CA ASN A 263 -28.93 -11.50 -4.16
C ASN A 263 -28.29 -10.25 -4.80
N TYR A 264 -26.96 -10.09 -4.66
CA TYR A 264 -26.23 -8.98 -5.27
C TYR A 264 -25.50 -9.39 -6.56
N THR A 265 -25.44 -8.45 -7.51
CA THR A 265 -24.56 -8.51 -8.67
C THR A 265 -23.76 -7.22 -8.77
N LEU A 266 -22.43 -7.34 -8.89
CA LEU A 266 -21.53 -6.24 -9.21
C LEU A 266 -21.55 -6.00 -10.72
N LEU A 267 -22.07 -4.83 -11.11
CA LEU A 267 -22.16 -4.40 -12.51
C LEU A 267 -20.90 -3.66 -12.96
N HIS A 268 -20.32 -2.88 -12.05
CA HIS A 268 -19.15 -2.06 -12.34
C HIS A 268 -18.23 -1.97 -11.13
N ARG A 269 -16.91 -1.92 -11.38
CA ARG A 269 -15.90 -1.61 -10.38
C ARG A 269 -14.70 -0.90 -11.00
N GLN A 270 -14.20 0.14 -10.35
CA GLN A 270 -12.93 0.77 -10.72
C GLN A 270 -12.38 1.61 -9.56
N GLU A 271 -11.06 1.73 -9.49
CA GLU A 271 -10.44 2.76 -8.65
C GLU A 271 -10.46 4.09 -9.42
N SER A 272 -10.64 5.21 -8.71
CA SER A 272 -10.73 6.54 -9.30
C SER A 272 -10.16 7.61 -8.36
N LEU A 273 -10.20 8.87 -8.82
CA LEU A 273 -9.73 10.05 -8.12
C LEU A 273 -10.27 10.15 -6.69
N THR A 274 -11.56 9.88 -6.49
CA THR A 274 -12.21 9.99 -5.16
C THR A 274 -12.21 8.70 -4.35
N GLY A 275 -11.86 7.57 -4.96
CA GLY A 275 -11.83 6.27 -4.30
C GLY A 275 -12.29 5.12 -5.21
N TYR A 276 -12.63 3.99 -4.58
CA TYR A 276 -13.08 2.79 -5.28
C TYR A 276 -14.57 2.88 -5.63
N LEU A 277 -14.88 3.10 -6.90
CA LEU A 277 -16.24 3.16 -7.42
C LEU A 277 -16.77 1.76 -7.69
N SER A 278 -18.01 1.49 -7.28
CA SER A 278 -18.71 0.25 -7.61
C SER A 278 -20.20 0.47 -7.81
N VAL A 279 -20.77 -0.27 -8.75
CA VAL A 279 -22.23 -0.32 -8.98
C VAL A 279 -22.71 -1.71 -8.65
N LEU A 280 -23.63 -1.80 -7.70
CA LEU A 280 -24.24 -3.06 -7.28
C LEU A 280 -25.74 -3.02 -7.55
N GLU A 281 -26.28 -4.14 -7.97
CA GLU A 281 -27.71 -4.35 -8.13
C GLU A 281 -28.15 -5.48 -7.22
N ASN A 282 -29.22 -5.27 -6.45
CA ASN A 282 -29.89 -6.33 -5.73
C ASN A 282 -31.11 -6.78 -6.53
N THR A 283 -31.09 -8.03 -7.01
CA THR A 283 -32.12 -8.55 -7.90
C THR A 283 -33.40 -8.97 -7.17
N ASP A 284 -33.33 -9.19 -5.86
CA ASP A 284 -34.50 -9.55 -5.04
C ASP A 284 -35.22 -8.29 -4.57
N ALA A 285 -34.49 -7.38 -3.93
CA ALA A 285 -34.98 -6.09 -3.46
C ALA A 285 -35.17 -5.06 -4.58
N LYS A 286 -34.79 -5.36 -5.82
CA LYS A 286 -35.04 -4.54 -7.02
C LYS A 286 -34.48 -3.12 -6.97
N PHE A 287 -33.25 -2.95 -6.49
CA PHE A 287 -32.57 -1.66 -6.52
C PHE A 287 -31.15 -1.75 -7.09
N ARG A 288 -30.67 -0.61 -7.57
CA ARG A 288 -29.27 -0.41 -7.97
C ARG A 288 -28.66 0.72 -7.17
N VAL A 289 -27.44 0.55 -6.68
CA VAL A 289 -26.70 1.55 -5.92
C VAL A 289 -25.31 1.79 -6.49
N MET A 290 -24.82 3.01 -6.33
CA MET A 290 -23.44 3.39 -6.57
C MET A 290 -22.73 3.65 -5.24
N ARG A 291 -21.53 3.12 -5.09
CA ARG A 291 -20.66 3.33 -3.94
C ARG A 291 -19.33 3.92 -4.36
N CYS A 292 -18.74 4.71 -3.46
CA CYS A 292 -17.33 5.11 -3.51
C CYS A 292 -16.67 4.71 -2.18
N GLY A 293 -15.90 3.63 -2.20
CA GLY A 293 -15.33 3.00 -1.02
C GLY A 293 -16.40 2.66 0.03
N HIS A 294 -16.32 3.33 1.17
CA HIS A 294 -17.24 3.15 2.29
C HIS A 294 -18.50 4.04 2.24
N SER A 295 -18.60 4.92 1.23
CA SER A 295 -19.73 5.84 1.03
C SER A 295 -20.69 5.32 -0.02
N LEU A 296 -21.98 5.59 0.16
CA LEU A 296 -23.02 5.44 -0.85
C LEU A 296 -23.18 6.77 -1.58
N LEU A 297 -23.00 6.78 -2.89
CA LEU A 297 -23.19 7.97 -3.74
C LEU A 297 -24.64 8.13 -4.20
N GLY A 298 -25.44 7.08 -4.05
CA GLY A 298 -26.87 7.08 -4.31
C GLY A 298 -27.36 5.71 -4.76
N GLY A 299 -28.63 5.62 -5.08
CA GLY A 299 -29.23 4.44 -5.68
C GLY A 299 -30.68 4.68 -6.08
N GLU A 300 -31.19 3.83 -6.97
CA GLU A 300 -32.52 3.93 -7.57
C GLU A 300 -33.21 2.56 -7.55
N TRP A 301 -34.53 2.60 -7.43
CA TRP A 301 -35.36 1.43 -7.72
C TRP A 301 -35.27 1.11 -9.20
N LEU A 302 -35.29 -0.18 -9.55
CA LEU A 302 -35.11 -0.58 -10.94
C LEU A 302 -36.30 -0.12 -11.82
N PRO A 303 -36.06 0.27 -13.09
CA PRO A 303 -37.04 0.97 -13.93
C PRO A 303 -38.42 0.29 -14.09
N HIS A 304 -38.50 -1.04 -13.98
CA HIS A 304 -39.76 -1.78 -14.04
C HIS A 304 -40.71 -1.52 -12.86
N LEU A 305 -40.21 -0.85 -11.81
CA LEU A 305 -41.00 -0.41 -10.66
C LEU A 305 -41.52 1.03 -10.81
N MET A 306 -41.10 1.76 -11.85
CA MET A 306 -41.51 3.14 -12.08
C MET A 306 -42.89 3.19 -12.76
N THR A 307 -43.72 4.17 -12.36
CA THR A 307 -44.97 4.46 -13.07
C THR A 307 -44.67 5.05 -14.45
N LYS A 308 -45.52 4.78 -15.45
CA LYS A 308 -45.37 5.32 -16.82
C LYS A 308 -45.25 6.85 -16.89
N ASP A 309 -45.76 7.57 -15.89
CA ASP A 309 -45.76 9.03 -15.82
C ASP A 309 -44.57 9.62 -15.04
N ALA A 310 -43.64 8.77 -14.57
CA ALA A 310 -42.49 9.24 -13.80
C ALA A 310 -41.54 10.07 -14.69
N LYS A 311 -41.25 11.30 -14.27
CA LYS A 311 -40.32 12.20 -14.98
C LYS A 311 -38.86 11.95 -14.65
N VAL A 312 -38.60 11.33 -13.50
CA VAL A 312 -37.27 10.99 -12.97
C VAL A 312 -37.34 9.67 -12.23
N SER A 313 -36.20 8.99 -12.13
CA SER A 313 -36.02 7.79 -11.32
C SER A 313 -36.31 8.03 -9.84
N ASP A 314 -36.83 7.01 -9.17
CA ASP A 314 -37.11 7.05 -7.73
C ASP A 314 -35.89 6.55 -6.93
N PRO A 315 -35.25 7.40 -6.11
CA PRO A 315 -34.08 7.00 -5.36
C PRO A 315 -34.45 6.11 -4.17
N VAL A 316 -33.61 5.12 -3.86
CA VAL A 316 -33.79 4.28 -2.66
C VAL A 316 -33.51 5.02 -1.35
N PHE A 317 -32.93 6.23 -1.44
CA PHE A 317 -32.70 7.12 -0.31
C PHE A 317 -33.49 8.42 -0.50
N THR A 318 -34.59 8.55 0.24
CA THR A 318 -35.52 9.70 0.14
C THR A 318 -34.86 11.05 0.42
N VAL A 319 -33.73 11.08 1.14
CA VAL A 319 -32.98 12.32 1.39
C VAL A 319 -32.55 13.01 0.10
N PHE A 320 -32.25 12.28 -0.97
CA PHE A 320 -31.85 12.87 -2.25
C PHE A 320 -33.04 13.49 -3.00
N THR A 321 -34.25 12.93 -2.83
CA THR A 321 -35.50 13.55 -3.31
C THR A 321 -35.85 14.80 -2.50
N ALA A 322 -35.59 14.79 -1.19
CA ALA A 322 -35.92 15.94 -0.32
C ALA A 322 -35.20 17.23 -0.76
N LEU A 323 -34.03 17.12 -1.41
CA LEU A 323 -33.33 18.26 -1.99
C LEU A 323 -34.12 18.96 -3.11
N GLU A 324 -35.04 18.25 -3.77
CA GLU A 324 -35.92 18.85 -4.78
C GLU A 324 -36.90 19.87 -4.18
N ALA A 325 -37.27 19.68 -2.90
CA ALA A 325 -38.26 20.51 -2.21
C ALA A 325 -37.88 22.00 -2.15
N VAL A 326 -36.60 22.33 -2.34
CA VAL A 326 -36.13 23.74 -2.44
C VAL A 326 -36.89 24.52 -3.51
N ARG A 327 -37.40 23.85 -4.55
CA ARG A 327 -38.22 24.47 -5.60
C ARG A 327 -39.57 24.98 -5.12
N LEU A 328 -40.09 24.39 -4.06
CA LEU A 328 -41.37 24.71 -3.45
C LEU A 328 -41.27 25.79 -2.38
N VAL A 329 -40.04 26.20 -2.03
CA VAL A 329 -39.81 27.27 -1.06
C VAL A 329 -40.29 28.59 -1.63
N LYS A 330 -41.33 29.15 -1.03
CA LYS A 330 -41.84 30.49 -1.35
C LYS A 330 -40.93 31.53 -0.68
N LYS A 331 -40.49 32.52 -1.44
CA LYS A 331 -39.75 33.66 -0.90
C LYS A 331 -40.73 34.70 -0.39
N ASP A 332 -40.52 35.21 0.82
CA ASP A 332 -41.17 36.44 1.32
C ASP A 332 -40.60 37.67 0.61
N SER A 333 -40.78 37.69 -0.70
CA SER A 333 -40.51 38.85 -1.53
C SER A 333 -41.83 39.29 -2.11
N HIS A 334 -42.12 40.59 -2.12
CA HIS A 334 -43.28 41.17 -2.81
C HIS A 334 -43.26 40.97 -4.34
N LYS A 335 -42.39 40.09 -4.86
CA LYS A 335 -42.26 39.75 -6.27
C LYS A 335 -43.00 38.45 -6.55
N PRO A 336 -43.63 38.32 -7.72
CA PRO A 336 -44.29 37.08 -8.13
C PRO A 336 -43.28 35.93 -8.23
N GLU A 337 -43.73 34.73 -7.88
CA GLU A 337 -42.92 33.51 -7.96
C GLU A 337 -42.48 33.28 -9.42
N LYS A 338 -41.20 32.98 -9.61
CA LYS A 338 -40.68 32.67 -10.95
C LYS A 338 -41.12 31.25 -11.32
N ALA A 339 -41.55 31.06 -12.56
CA ALA A 339 -41.69 29.72 -13.12
C ALA A 339 -40.35 28.96 -13.09
N ASP A 340 -40.39 27.65 -12.92
CA ASP A 340 -39.18 26.81 -12.83
C ASP A 340 -38.28 26.94 -14.07
N SER A 341 -38.87 27.10 -15.25
CA SER A 341 -38.14 27.35 -16.51
C SER A 341 -37.30 28.65 -16.54
N LYS A 342 -37.51 29.54 -15.56
CA LYS A 342 -36.78 30.81 -15.39
C LYS A 342 -35.85 30.79 -14.18
N LYS A 343 -35.71 29.64 -13.51
CA LYS A 343 -34.80 29.45 -12.37
C LYS A 343 -33.49 28.83 -12.85
N SER A 344 -32.44 29.03 -12.06
CA SER A 344 -31.16 28.35 -12.22
C SER A 344 -30.77 27.64 -10.94
N ALA A 345 -30.03 26.55 -11.07
CA ALA A 345 -29.50 25.77 -9.95
C ALA A 345 -28.03 25.43 -10.20
N LEU A 346 -27.23 25.50 -9.13
CA LEU A 346 -25.88 24.95 -9.07
C LEU A 346 -25.91 23.78 -8.10
N VAL A 347 -25.45 22.62 -8.55
CA VAL A 347 -25.34 21.41 -7.73
C VAL A 347 -23.85 21.05 -7.64
N ILE A 348 -23.31 20.99 -6.43
CA ILE A 348 -21.93 20.61 -6.16
C ILE A 348 -21.92 19.15 -5.70
N GLY A 349 -21.22 18.31 -6.47
CA GLY A 349 -21.29 16.85 -6.38
C GLY A 349 -22.47 16.29 -7.18
N LEU A 350 -22.21 15.26 -7.98
CA LEU A 350 -23.23 14.61 -8.81
C LEU A 350 -23.87 13.41 -8.10
N GLY A 351 -23.05 12.56 -7.49
CA GLY A 351 -23.49 11.22 -7.07
C GLY A 351 -24.01 10.41 -8.26
N ILE A 352 -25.20 9.82 -8.14
CA ILE A 352 -25.89 9.18 -9.28
C ILE A 352 -26.72 10.18 -10.12
N GLY A 353 -26.81 11.44 -9.72
CA GLY A 353 -27.52 12.48 -10.48
C GLY A 353 -28.99 12.70 -10.14
N THR A 354 -29.49 12.19 -9.00
CA THR A 354 -30.90 12.30 -8.59
C THR A 354 -31.44 13.74 -8.62
N THR A 355 -30.86 14.63 -7.81
CA THR A 355 -31.31 16.04 -7.70
C THR A 355 -31.13 16.84 -9.00
N PRO A 356 -29.97 16.82 -9.68
CA PRO A 356 -29.82 17.60 -10.92
C PRO A 356 -30.71 17.08 -12.05
N SER A 357 -30.98 15.77 -12.12
CA SER A 357 -31.95 15.22 -13.08
C SER A 357 -33.36 15.72 -12.82
N ALA A 358 -33.78 15.78 -11.55
CA ALA A 358 -35.08 16.34 -11.16
C ALA A 358 -35.21 17.82 -11.55
N PHE A 359 -34.21 18.64 -11.23
CA PHE A 359 -34.23 20.05 -11.64
C PHE A 359 -34.31 20.23 -13.16
N ALA A 360 -33.53 19.47 -13.92
CA ALA A 360 -33.55 19.51 -15.37
C ALA A 360 -34.89 19.03 -15.96
N ALA A 361 -35.49 17.97 -15.39
CA ALA A 361 -36.80 17.44 -15.81
C ALA A 361 -37.94 18.44 -15.61
N HIS A 362 -37.77 19.38 -14.69
CA HIS A 362 -38.72 20.47 -14.43
C HIS A 362 -38.34 21.79 -15.10
N GLY A 363 -37.34 21.78 -15.98
CA GLY A 363 -36.97 22.92 -16.82
C GLY A 363 -36.05 23.94 -16.16
N ILE A 364 -35.51 23.66 -14.96
CA ILE A 364 -34.56 24.55 -14.29
C ILE A 364 -33.21 24.46 -14.99
N ASN A 365 -32.60 25.62 -15.28
CA ASN A 365 -31.26 25.67 -15.84
C ASN A 365 -30.23 25.20 -14.79
N THR A 366 -29.78 23.95 -14.91
CA THR A 366 -29.01 23.26 -13.89
C THR A 366 -27.57 23.07 -14.35
N THR A 367 -26.63 23.53 -13.53
CA THR A 367 -25.19 23.25 -13.68
C THR A 367 -24.77 22.31 -12.56
N VAL A 368 -24.02 21.26 -12.90
CA VAL A 368 -23.39 20.35 -11.95
C VAL A 368 -21.88 20.56 -11.97
N VAL A 369 -21.26 20.57 -10.80
CA VAL A 369 -19.81 20.53 -10.64
C VAL A 369 -19.46 19.20 -9.97
N GLU A 370 -18.72 18.33 -10.68
CA GLU A 370 -18.31 17.02 -10.20
C GLU A 370 -16.79 16.89 -10.26
N LEU A 371 -16.18 16.45 -9.17
CA LEU A 371 -14.72 16.33 -9.09
C LEU A 371 -14.21 15.13 -9.91
N ASP A 372 -14.96 14.03 -9.89
CA ASP A 372 -14.52 12.75 -10.42
C ASP A 372 -15.20 12.44 -11.78
N PRO A 373 -14.46 12.48 -12.91
CA PRO A 373 -15.05 12.20 -14.23
C PRO A 373 -15.68 10.81 -14.31
N ASN A 374 -15.18 9.85 -13.54
CA ASN A 374 -15.71 8.50 -13.52
C ASN A 374 -17.04 8.40 -12.79
N VAL A 375 -17.31 9.27 -11.80
CA VAL A 375 -18.62 9.37 -11.18
C VAL A 375 -19.65 9.82 -12.20
N HIS A 376 -19.31 10.87 -12.97
CA HIS A 376 -20.15 11.36 -14.06
C HIS A 376 -20.42 10.31 -15.14
N GLN A 377 -19.40 9.59 -15.58
CA GLN A 377 -19.55 8.53 -16.57
C GLN A 377 -20.47 7.40 -16.06
N ILE A 378 -20.26 6.93 -14.83
CA ILE A 378 -21.08 5.87 -14.24
C ILE A 378 -22.54 6.31 -14.05
N ALA A 379 -22.79 7.57 -13.64
CA ALA A 379 -24.13 8.10 -13.51
C ALA A 379 -24.89 8.07 -14.87
N MET A 380 -24.21 8.41 -15.97
CA MET A 380 -24.81 8.31 -17.30
C MET A 380 -25.06 6.85 -17.73
N ASP A 381 -24.11 5.96 -17.47
CA ASP A 381 -24.16 4.58 -17.98
C ASP A 381 -25.13 3.68 -17.19
N TYR A 382 -25.30 3.94 -15.89
CA TYR A 382 -26.04 3.05 -14.98
C TYR A 382 -27.25 3.69 -14.30
N PHE A 383 -27.41 5.02 -14.34
CA PHE A 383 -28.48 5.75 -13.63
C PHE A 383 -29.18 6.79 -14.53
N GLU A 384 -29.07 6.63 -15.85
CA GLU A 384 -29.80 7.44 -16.85
C GLU A 384 -29.59 8.97 -16.70
N PHE A 385 -28.46 9.40 -16.12
CA PHE A 385 -28.18 10.82 -15.93
C PHE A 385 -28.20 11.57 -17.28
N PRO A 386 -28.98 12.66 -17.44
CA PRO A 386 -29.21 13.25 -18.75
C PRO A 386 -27.98 13.99 -19.30
N LYS A 387 -27.50 13.58 -20.48
CA LYS A 387 -26.36 14.20 -21.20
C LYS A 387 -26.50 15.70 -21.49
N LYS A 388 -27.73 16.23 -21.48
CA LYS A 388 -28.04 17.65 -21.74
C LYS A 388 -27.77 18.57 -20.53
N VAL A 389 -27.58 18.00 -19.34
CA VAL A 389 -27.29 18.79 -18.13
C VAL A 389 -25.86 19.30 -18.22
N ASN A 390 -25.67 20.60 -18.03
CA ASN A 390 -24.35 21.21 -18.04
C ASN A 390 -23.53 20.68 -16.85
N THR A 391 -22.51 19.87 -17.12
CA THR A 391 -21.67 19.25 -16.10
C THR A 391 -20.22 19.67 -16.30
N VAL A 392 -19.63 20.26 -15.27
CA VAL A 392 -18.25 20.73 -15.22
C VAL A 392 -17.45 19.76 -14.35
N ILE A 393 -16.34 19.24 -14.88
CA ILE A 393 -15.48 18.29 -14.17
C ILE A 393 -14.31 19.03 -13.50
N GLU A 394 -14.55 19.55 -12.30
CA GLU A 394 -13.58 20.39 -11.57
C GLU A 394 -13.78 20.27 -10.06
N ASP A 395 -12.78 20.69 -9.28
CA ASP A 395 -12.93 20.88 -7.84
C ASP A 395 -13.79 22.14 -7.59
N ALA A 396 -14.88 21.99 -6.85
CA ALA A 396 -15.76 23.12 -6.53
C ALA A 396 -15.13 24.13 -5.57
N ALA A 397 -14.00 23.78 -4.92
CA ALA A 397 -13.24 24.68 -4.06
C ALA A 397 -12.16 25.47 -4.82
N THR A 398 -11.88 25.15 -6.10
CA THR A 398 -10.97 25.97 -6.91
C THR A 398 -11.63 27.33 -7.22
N PRO A 399 -10.94 28.45 -6.96
CA PRO A 399 -11.50 29.80 -7.08
C PRO A 399 -11.77 30.26 -8.51
#